data_AF-A0A9P4LF98-F1
#
_entry.id   AF-A0A9P4LF98-F1
#
_cell.length_a   1.000
_cell.length_b   1.000
_cell.length_c   1.000
_cell.angle_alpha   90.00
_cell.angle_beta   90.00
_cell.angle_gamma   90.00
#
_symmetry.space_group_name_H-M   'P 1'
#
loop_
_entity.id
_entity.type
_entity.pdbx_description
1 polymer ?
#
loop_
_entity_poly.entity_id
_entity_poly.type
_entity_poly.pdbx_seq_one_letter_code
_entity_poly.pdbx_strand_id
1 'polypeptide(L)'
;MANYEELKLFVIDQTIYRMYLRHLLVSPFPGESVANNALRALCTGLASTIQDYPVLAGTLQVPNPSTGIIKAKHPENIDVDLVYSRFDVGYALFGVFDYEVMKAKGFPPTMLPGHVFCPSMLRKHLGLNDAYAEKPADAAKGQPSQS
;
A
#
# COMPACT_ATOMS: atom_id res chain seq x y z
N MET A 1 10.65 21.43 -6.44
CA MET A 1 9.83 20.97 -5.30
C MET A 1 8.47 20.58 -5.87
N ALA A 2 7.96 19.39 -5.57
CA ALA A 2 6.62 19.01 -6.04
C ALA A 2 5.57 19.89 -5.34
N ASN A 3 4.66 20.48 -6.13
CA ASN A 3 3.48 21.15 -5.58
C ASN A 3 2.48 20.12 -5.06
N TYR A 4 1.79 20.46 -3.98
CA TYR A 4 0.79 19.59 -3.35
C TYR A 4 -0.52 20.35 -3.17
N GLU A 5 -1.63 19.68 -3.46
CA GLU A 5 -2.99 20.18 -3.21
C GLU A 5 -3.60 19.48 -1.98
N GLU A 6 -4.45 20.21 -1.25
CA GLU A 6 -5.18 19.66 -0.10
C GLU A 6 -6.45 18.94 -0.57
N LEU A 7 -6.58 17.67 -0.18
CA LEU A 7 -7.79 16.89 -0.42
C LEU A 7 -8.76 17.12 0.75
N LYS A 8 -9.96 17.61 0.42
CA LYS A 8 -11.03 17.79 1.39
C LYS A 8 -11.60 16.44 1.84
N LEU A 9 -11.38 16.11 3.10
CA LEU A 9 -11.95 14.93 3.74
C LEU A 9 -13.34 15.23 4.31
N PHE A 10 -14.27 14.27 4.19
CA PHE A 10 -15.60 14.38 4.77
C PHE A 10 -15.59 14.04 6.26
N VAL A 11 -16.68 14.37 6.97
CA VAL A 11 -16.84 14.08 8.40
C VAL A 11 -16.66 12.58 8.68
N ILE A 12 -17.15 11.71 7.80
CA ILE A 12 -17.00 10.26 7.98
C ILE A 12 -15.53 9.82 7.94
N ASP A 13 -14.71 10.44 7.08
CA ASP A 13 -13.27 10.16 6.96
C ASP A 13 -12.49 10.57 8.21
N GLN A 14 -13.04 11.50 9.01
CA GLN A 14 -12.45 11.95 10.27
C GLN A 14 -12.77 11.02 11.45
N THR A 15 -13.76 10.15 11.30
CA THR A 15 -14.26 9.28 12.38
C THR A 15 -13.77 7.84 12.29
N ILE A 16 -13.19 7.44 11.16
CA ILE A 16 -12.69 6.08 10.95
C ILE A 16 -11.34 5.91 11.65
N TYR A 17 -11.22 4.88 12.49
CA TYR A 17 -9.91 4.44 13.00
C TYR A 17 -8.97 4.22 11.82
N ARG A 18 -7.74 4.75 11.90
CA ARG A 18 -6.76 4.58 10.83
C ARG A 18 -6.46 3.10 10.67
N MET A 19 -6.94 2.51 9.57
CA MET A 19 -6.68 1.12 9.23
C MET A 19 -6.17 1.06 7.80
N TYR A 20 -5.13 0.26 7.61
CA TYR A 20 -4.68 -0.07 6.26
C TYR A 20 -5.53 -1.24 5.78
N LEU A 21 -6.37 -0.97 4.78
CA LEU A 21 -7.10 -2.02 4.09
C LEU A 21 -6.10 -2.85 3.27
N ARG A 22 -6.18 -4.17 3.43
CA ARG A 22 -5.28 -5.12 2.78
C ARG A 22 -6.12 -6.06 1.94
N HIS A 23 -5.98 -5.95 0.63
CA HIS A 23 -6.58 -6.86 -0.32
C HIS A 23 -5.47 -7.67 -0.99
N LEU A 24 -5.58 -8.99 -0.93
CA LEU A 24 -4.70 -9.91 -1.65
C LEU A 24 -5.46 -10.45 -2.85
N LEU A 25 -4.91 -10.21 -4.03
CA LEU A 25 -5.41 -10.77 -5.29
C LEU A 25 -4.45 -11.88 -5.70
N VAL A 26 -4.90 -13.13 -5.59
CA VAL A 26 -4.09 -14.31 -5.90
C VAL A 26 -4.56 -14.87 -7.23
N SER A 27 -3.67 -14.89 -8.23
CA SER A 27 -3.97 -15.35 -9.58
C SER A 27 -2.93 -16.37 -10.04
N PRO A 28 -3.33 -17.35 -10.87
CA PRO A 28 -2.36 -18.24 -11.50
C PRO A 28 -1.46 -17.42 -12.42
N PHE A 29 -0.17 -17.77 -12.48
CA PHE A 29 0.82 -17.06 -13.28
C PHE A 29 1.54 -18.07 -14.19
N PRO A 30 1.71 -17.78 -15.49
CA PRO A 30 2.16 -18.77 -16.49
C PRO A 30 3.63 -19.21 -16.36
N GLY A 31 4.37 -18.63 -15.41
CA GLY A 31 5.74 -19.04 -15.06
C GLY A 31 6.70 -17.87 -14.91
N GLU A 32 7.87 -18.14 -14.35
CA GLU A 32 8.90 -17.12 -14.06
C GLU A 32 9.45 -16.43 -15.32
N SER A 33 9.40 -17.10 -16.48
CA SER A 33 9.93 -16.58 -17.75
C SER A 33 9.29 -15.27 -18.20
N VAL A 34 8.06 -14.98 -17.76
CA VAL A 34 7.35 -13.73 -18.06
C VAL A 34 7.24 -12.79 -16.86
N ALA A 35 7.85 -13.12 -15.72
CA ALA A 35 7.75 -12.34 -14.49
C ALA A 35 8.20 -10.88 -14.68
N ASN A 36 9.33 -10.66 -15.37
CA ASN A 36 9.83 -9.31 -15.65
C ASN A 36 8.87 -8.48 -16.53
N ASN A 37 8.23 -9.12 -17.52
CA ASN A 37 7.26 -8.45 -18.38
C ASN A 37 5.99 -8.10 -17.60
N ALA A 38 5.51 -9.01 -16.76
CA ALA A 38 4.36 -8.74 -15.90
C ALA A 38 4.66 -7.64 -14.88
N LEU A 39 5.83 -7.65 -14.24
CA LEU A 39 6.25 -6.60 -13.34
C LEU A 39 6.26 -5.23 -14.04
N ARG A 40 6.89 -5.16 -15.22
CA ARG A 40 6.90 -3.92 -16.01
C ARG A 40 5.49 -3.46 -16.36
N ALA A 41 4.62 -4.37 -16.79
CA ALA A 41 3.23 -4.06 -17.13
C ALA A 41 2.45 -3.54 -15.91
N LEU A 42 2.59 -4.19 -14.75
CA LEU A 42 1.96 -3.77 -13.50
C LEU A 42 2.43 -2.39 -13.07
N CYS A 43 3.74 -2.14 -13.06
CA CYS A 43 4.27 -0.84 -12.66
C CYS A 43 3.88 0.26 -13.66
N THR A 44 3.88 -0.02 -14.97
CA THR A 44 3.45 0.94 -16.00
C THR A 44 1.96 1.26 -15.86
N GLY A 45 1.12 0.25 -15.65
CA GLY A 45 -0.30 0.43 -15.44
C GLY A 45 -0.61 1.22 -14.16
N LEU A 46 0.11 0.94 -13.07
CA LEU A 46 -0.02 1.69 -11.83
C LEU A 46 0.41 3.15 -12.00
N ALA A 47 1.55 3.40 -12.64
CA ALA A 47 2.02 4.76 -12.89
C ALA A 47 1.03 5.56 -13.74
N SER A 48 0.49 4.96 -14.81
CA SER A 48 -0.53 5.59 -15.65
C SER A 48 -1.80 5.89 -14.83
N THR A 49 -2.25 4.93 -14.02
CA THR A 49 -3.42 5.12 -13.14
C THR A 49 -3.21 6.26 -12.15
N ILE A 50 -2.02 6.38 -11.55
CA ILE A 50 -1.72 7.45 -10.60
C ILE A 50 -1.61 8.81 -11.32
N GLN A 51 -1.11 8.85 -12.56
CA GLN A 51 -1.12 10.08 -13.37
C GLN A 51 -2.55 10.56 -13.64
N ASP A 52 -3.46 9.66 -13.97
CA ASP A 52 -4.87 9.98 -14.20
C ASP A 52 -5.61 10.33 -12.89
N TYR A 53 -5.15 9.78 -11.76
CA TYR A 53 -5.74 9.98 -10.44
C TYR A 53 -4.67 10.32 -9.38
N PRO A 54 -4.10 11.55 -9.40
CA PRO A 54 -3.00 11.94 -8.51
C PRO A 54 -3.30 11.81 -7.02
N VAL A 55 -4.58 11.91 -6.65
CA VAL A 55 -5.09 11.67 -5.30
C VAL A 55 -4.64 10.33 -4.70
N LEU A 56 -4.43 9.30 -5.52
CA LEU A 56 -3.97 7.97 -5.08
C LEU A 56 -2.52 7.95 -4.59
N ALA A 57 -1.69 8.91 -5.01
CA ALA A 57 -0.35 9.13 -4.47
C ALA A 57 -0.36 10.07 -3.24
N GLY A 58 -1.54 10.37 -2.71
CA GLY A 58 -1.72 11.24 -1.58
C GLY A 58 -1.18 10.67 -0.26
N THR A 59 -1.02 11.55 0.71
CA THR A 59 -0.60 11.23 2.07
C THR A 59 -1.54 11.86 3.08
N LEU A 60 -1.91 11.09 4.10
CA LEU A 60 -2.58 11.60 5.28
C LEU A 60 -1.55 12.26 6.20
N GLN A 61 -1.90 13.43 6.72
CA GLN A 61 -1.10 14.16 7.68
C GLN A 61 -1.45 13.72 9.11
N VAL A 62 -0.51 13.94 10.05
CA VAL A 62 -0.79 13.81 11.48
C VAL A 62 -1.96 14.74 11.84
N PRO A 63 -2.95 14.29 12.63
CA PRO A 63 -4.04 15.16 13.02
C PRO A 63 -3.51 16.36 13.78
N ASN A 64 -4.09 17.53 13.53
CA ASN A 64 -3.71 18.72 14.27
C ASN A 64 -4.05 18.53 15.77
N PRO A 65 -3.11 18.69 16.72
CA PRO A 65 -3.35 18.36 18.13
C PRO A 65 -4.43 19.20 18.82
N SER A 66 -4.70 20.43 18.35
CA SER A 66 -5.70 21.31 18.96
C SER A 66 -7.11 21.13 18.39
N THR A 67 -7.23 20.61 17.16
CA THR A 67 -8.52 20.43 16.47
C THR A 67 -8.90 18.97 16.24
N GLY A 68 -7.94 18.04 16.33
CA GLY A 68 -8.12 16.63 15.98
C GLY A 68 -8.31 16.37 14.48
N ILE A 69 -8.27 17.40 13.62
CA ILE A 69 -8.59 17.27 12.20
C ILE A 69 -7.43 16.63 11.44
N ILE A 70 -7.76 15.59 10.66
CA ILE A 70 -6.88 14.94 9.70
C ILE A 70 -6.95 15.71 8.38
N LYS A 71 -5.79 15.99 7.79
CA LYS A 71 -5.65 16.53 6.44
C LYS A 71 -5.07 15.50 5.50
N ALA A 72 -5.46 15.56 4.24
CA ALA A 72 -4.85 14.79 3.17
C ALA A 72 -4.24 15.74 2.14
N LYS A 73 -3.09 15.38 1.58
CA LYS A 73 -2.50 16.12 0.44
C LYS A 73 -2.10 15.16 -0.67
N HIS A 74 -2.21 15.57 -1.91
CA HIS A 74 -1.71 14.81 -3.04
C HIS A 74 -0.81 15.67 -3.93
N PRO A 75 0.11 15.06 -4.70
CA PRO A 75 0.95 15.81 -5.63
C PRO A 75 0.08 16.36 -6.77
N GLU A 76 0.44 17.55 -7.29
CA GLU A 76 -0.09 18.04 -8.57
C GLU A 76 0.56 17.29 -9.74
N ASN A 77 1.86 16.99 -9.61
CA ASN A 77 2.65 16.30 -10.62
C ASN A 77 3.20 15.00 -10.03
N ILE A 78 3.01 13.91 -10.77
CA ILE A 78 3.45 12.58 -10.36
C ILE A 78 4.81 12.30 -10.99
N ASP A 79 5.82 12.13 -10.13
CA ASP A 79 7.07 11.52 -10.52
C ASP A 79 6.86 10.01 -10.66
N VAL A 80 6.97 9.52 -11.89
CA VAL A 80 6.77 8.11 -12.24
C VAL A 80 7.80 7.24 -11.52
N ASP A 81 9.04 7.72 -11.37
CA ASP A 81 10.10 6.98 -10.68
C ASP A 81 9.78 6.80 -9.18
N LEU A 82 9.10 7.78 -8.59
CA LEU A 82 8.58 7.65 -7.23
C LEU A 82 7.50 6.57 -7.14
N VAL A 83 6.63 6.42 -8.15
CA VAL A 83 5.64 5.32 -8.18
C VAL A 83 6.33 3.97 -8.25
N TYR A 84 7.34 3.82 -9.10
CA TYR A 84 8.14 2.59 -9.17
C TYR A 84 8.81 2.25 -7.84
N SER A 85 9.31 3.25 -7.10
CA SER A 85 9.94 3.04 -5.79
C SER A 85 9.01 2.51 -4.70
N ARG A 86 7.68 2.65 -4.90
CA ARG A 86 6.65 2.14 -3.97
C ARG A 86 6.28 0.67 -4.24
N PHE A 87 6.82 0.07 -5.30
CA PHE A 87 6.51 -1.30 -5.70
C PHE A 87 7.49 -2.28 -5.04
N ASP A 88 6.99 -3.13 -4.15
CA ASP A 88 7.77 -4.23 -3.58
C ASP A 88 7.59 -5.50 -4.42
N VAL A 89 8.70 -6.17 -4.74
CA VAL A 89 8.71 -7.45 -5.43
C VAL A 89 9.32 -8.50 -4.52
N GLY A 90 8.62 -9.62 -4.34
CA GLY A 90 9.09 -10.76 -3.58
C GLY A 90 8.89 -12.05 -4.36
N TYR A 91 9.84 -12.97 -4.22
CA TYR A 91 9.74 -14.32 -4.78
C TYR A 91 9.57 -15.30 -3.63
N ALA A 92 8.46 -16.04 -3.63
CA ALA A 92 8.18 -17.05 -2.64
C ALA A 92 8.92 -18.35 -3.00
N LEU A 93 10.04 -18.62 -2.33
CA LEU A 93 10.86 -19.82 -2.59
C LEU A 93 10.31 -21.09 -1.93
N PHE A 94 9.24 -20.98 -1.13
CA PHE A 94 8.67 -22.12 -0.41
C PHE A 94 7.48 -22.69 -1.19
N GLY A 95 7.51 -24.00 -1.47
CA GLY A 95 6.41 -24.71 -2.16
C GLY A 95 5.07 -24.67 -1.41
N VAL A 96 5.04 -24.21 -0.16
CA VAL A 96 3.79 -23.96 0.57
C VAL A 96 2.95 -22.83 -0.03
N PHE A 97 3.58 -21.94 -0.82
CA PHE A 97 2.93 -20.86 -1.56
C PHE A 97 2.69 -21.22 -3.03
N ASP A 98 2.81 -22.50 -3.39
CA ASP A 98 2.38 -22.98 -4.69
C ASP A 98 0.87 -22.73 -4.88
N TYR A 99 0.50 -22.21 -6.05
CA TYR A 99 -0.86 -21.79 -6.33
C TYR A 99 -1.84 -22.97 -6.26
N GLU A 100 -1.48 -24.14 -6.81
CA GLU A 100 -2.36 -25.31 -6.82
C GLU A 100 -2.50 -25.90 -5.42
N VAL A 101 -1.44 -25.86 -4.60
CA VAL A 101 -1.51 -26.26 -3.19
C VAL A 101 -2.43 -25.33 -2.39
N MET A 102 -2.32 -24.01 -2.58
CA MET A 102 -3.18 -23.03 -1.89
C MET A 102 -4.63 -23.13 -2.34
N LYS A 103 -4.86 -23.31 -3.64
CA LYS A 103 -6.18 -23.47 -4.25
C LYS A 103 -6.89 -24.72 -3.73
N ALA A 104 -6.18 -25.86 -3.67
CA ALA A 104 -6.73 -27.11 -3.12
C ALA A 104 -7.19 -26.97 -1.65
N LYS A 105 -6.59 -26.03 -0.90
CA LYS A 105 -6.94 -25.73 0.50
C LYS A 105 -7.93 -24.57 0.66
N GLY A 106 -8.33 -23.91 -0.43
CA GLY A 106 -9.27 -22.79 -0.39
C GLY A 106 -8.69 -21.46 0.12
N PHE A 107 -7.37 -21.25 0.00
CA PHE A 107 -6.69 -20.02 0.41
C PHE A 107 -6.96 -19.58 1.86
N PRO A 108 -6.77 -20.45 2.88
CA PRO A 108 -7.03 -20.06 4.25
C PRO A 108 -6.06 -18.93 4.68
N PRO A 109 -6.49 -17.99 5.54
CA PRO A 109 -5.64 -16.87 5.97
C PRO A 109 -4.30 -17.29 6.57
N THR A 110 -4.22 -18.48 7.19
CA THR A 110 -2.99 -19.06 7.72
C THR A 110 -1.93 -19.34 6.66
N MET A 111 -2.30 -19.46 5.38
CA MET A 111 -1.39 -19.61 4.24
C MET A 111 -1.00 -18.28 3.60
N LEU A 112 -1.56 -17.16 4.06
CA LEU A 112 -1.29 -15.81 3.56
C LEU A 112 -0.79 -14.90 4.68
N PRO A 113 0.32 -15.26 5.38
CA PRO A 113 0.74 -14.53 6.56
C PRO A 113 1.23 -13.12 6.21
N GLY A 114 0.87 -12.13 7.04
CA GLY A 114 1.22 -10.73 6.84
C GLY A 114 2.72 -10.48 6.69
N HIS A 115 3.57 -11.19 7.43
CA HIS A 115 5.03 -11.02 7.33
C HIS A 115 5.63 -11.40 5.97
N VAL A 116 4.92 -12.19 5.16
CA VAL A 116 5.33 -12.55 3.79
C VAL A 116 4.75 -11.55 2.79
N PHE A 117 3.44 -11.30 2.88
CA PHE A 117 2.71 -10.56 1.85
C PHE A 117 2.54 -9.04 2.13
N CYS A 118 2.95 -8.56 3.30
CA CYS A 118 2.92 -7.13 3.62
C CYS A 118 4.09 -6.41 2.92
N PRO A 119 3.83 -5.33 2.15
CA PRO A 119 4.88 -4.48 1.58
C PRO A 119 5.89 -4.01 2.64
N SER A 120 7.18 -4.04 2.30
CA SER A 120 8.30 -3.60 3.14
C SER A 120 8.12 -2.18 3.65
N MET A 121 7.53 -1.32 2.82
CA MET A 121 7.22 0.07 3.15
C MET A 121 6.22 0.22 4.30
N LEU A 122 5.24 -0.68 4.38
CA LEU A 122 4.31 -0.67 5.52
C LEU A 122 5.01 -1.20 6.77
N ARG A 123 5.91 -2.19 6.67
CA ARG A 123 6.57 -2.78 7.85
C ARG A 123 7.38 -1.80 8.70
N LYS A 124 7.88 -0.72 8.08
CA LYS A 124 8.68 0.33 8.73
C LYS A 124 7.92 1.63 8.94
N HIS A 125 6.60 1.64 8.70
CA HIS A 125 5.82 2.86 8.76
C HIS A 125 5.62 3.29 10.23
N LEU A 126 6.19 4.44 10.60
CA LEU A 126 6.14 5.00 11.96
C LEU A 126 4.71 5.27 12.47
N GLY A 127 3.74 5.30 11.57
CA GLY A 127 2.33 5.42 11.89
C GLY A 127 1.64 4.14 12.34
N LEU A 128 2.31 2.99 12.30
CA LEU A 128 1.71 1.72 12.67
C LEU A 128 2.06 1.32 14.09
N ASN A 129 1.07 0.71 14.76
CA ASN A 129 1.27 0.00 16.03
C ASN A 129 1.61 -1.49 15.84
N ASP A 130 1.44 -1.99 14.62
CA ASP A 130 1.63 -3.38 14.22
C ASP A 130 2.53 -3.44 13.00
N ALA A 131 3.55 -4.30 13.02
CA ALA A 131 4.57 -4.38 12.00
C ALA A 131 4.05 -4.83 10.62
N TYR A 132 2.80 -5.27 10.52
CA TYR A 132 2.19 -5.72 9.26
C TYR A 132 0.85 -5.03 8.98
N ALA A 133 0.56 -3.94 9.71
CA ALA A 133 -0.69 -3.20 9.69
C ALA A 133 -1.93 -4.10 9.90
N GLU A 134 -1.81 -5.14 10.73
CA GLU A 134 -2.94 -6.03 11.08
C GLU A 134 -3.93 -5.39 12.04
N LYS A 135 -3.49 -4.36 12.76
CA LYS A 135 -4.27 -3.71 13.81
C LYS A 135 -4.50 -2.23 13.47
N PRO A 136 -5.55 -1.61 14.04
CA PRO A 136 -5.75 -0.18 13.95
C PRO A 136 -4.51 0.61 14.38
N ALA A 137 -4.16 1.60 13.58
CA ALA A 137 -3.15 2.60 13.89
C ALA A 137 -3.75 3.67 14.81
N ASP A 138 -2.92 4.18 15.72
CA ASP A 138 -3.26 5.30 16.56
C ASP A 138 -3.36 6.57 15.70
N ALA A 139 -4.41 7.36 15.91
CA ALA A 139 -4.58 8.64 15.25
C ALA A 139 -3.38 9.58 15.50
N ALA A 140 -2.71 9.46 16.65
CA ALA A 140 -1.55 10.27 17.02
C ALA A 140 -0.24 9.89 16.28
N LYS A 141 -0.23 8.79 15.51
CA LYS A 141 0.99 8.28 14.84
C LYS A 141 0.92 8.40 13.32
N GLY A 142 2.09 8.62 12.70
CA GLY A 142 2.27 8.65 11.25
C GLY A 142 2.98 9.90 10.78
N GLN A 143 4.31 9.93 10.86
CA GLN A 143 5.06 10.91 10.09
C GLN A 143 5.08 10.49 8.61
N PRO A 144 5.00 11.43 7.66
CA PRO A 144 5.44 11.15 6.31
C PRO A 144 6.92 10.80 6.40
N SER A 145 7.31 9.64 5.87
CA SER A 145 8.72 9.39 5.57
C SER A 145 9.18 10.51 4.64
N GLN A 146 9.94 11.47 5.17
CA GLN A 146 10.71 12.37 4.34
C GLN A 146 11.87 11.54 3.78
N SER A 147 11.74 11.15 2.52
CA SER A 147 12.81 10.68 1.66
C SER A 147 12.70 11.47 0.36
#